data_AF-A0A1Z9HXL7-F1
#
_entry.id   AF-A0A1Z9HXL7-F1
#
_cell.length_a   1.000
_cell.length_b   1.000
_cell.length_c   1.000
_cell.angle_alpha   90.00
_cell.angle_beta   90.00
_cell.angle_gamma   90.00
#
_symmetry.space_group_name_H-M   'P 1'
#
loop_
_entity.id
_entity.type
_entity.pdbx_description
1 polymer ?
#
loop_
_entity_poly.entity_id
_entity_poly.type
_entity_poly.pdbx_seq_one_letter_code
_entity_poly.pdbx_strand_id
1 'polypeptide(L)'
;MSKKDPDYVVKVERAIAEKYGTEAVDNPKKFWNQEKEKKHVEQLKQFYKDKEEKETKKVRKNNFLVSEKFLNNENSRECPVCGLYSFHLKDDLYMHKFQCCFKCYIQYVEGREERWKTGWRPNK
;
A
#
# COMPACT_ATOMS: atom_id res chain seq x y z
N MET A 1 8.83 42.93 4.23
CA MET A 1 9.24 41.61 3.69
C MET A 1 10.70 41.40 4.04
N SER A 2 11.03 40.44 4.91
CA SER A 2 12.44 40.19 5.27
C SER A 2 13.22 39.73 4.04
N LYS A 3 14.43 40.27 3.87
CA LYS A 3 15.35 39.84 2.81
C LYS A 3 15.69 38.38 3.07
N LYS A 4 15.26 37.49 2.18
CA LYS A 4 15.66 36.08 2.23
C LYS A 4 17.16 36.02 1.98
N ASP A 5 17.88 35.33 2.86
CA ASP A 5 19.31 35.13 2.77
C ASP A 5 19.61 34.40 1.44
N PRO A 6 20.37 35.01 0.50
CA PRO A 6 20.62 34.42 -0.81
C PRO A 6 21.32 33.06 -0.73
N ASP A 7 22.07 32.81 0.36
CA ASP A 7 22.86 31.59 0.56
C ASP A 7 22.15 30.50 1.39
N TYR A 8 20.87 30.69 1.73
CA TYR A 8 20.13 29.75 2.58
C TYR A 8 20.11 28.33 2.02
N VAL A 9 19.92 28.18 0.70
CA VAL A 9 19.84 26.87 0.03
C VAL A 9 21.16 26.11 0.16
N VAL A 10 22.29 26.79 -0.02
CA VAL A 10 23.63 26.18 0.09
C VAL A 10 23.90 25.71 1.52
N LYS A 11 23.47 26.47 2.53
CA LYS A 11 23.60 26.07 3.95
C LYS A 11 22.79 24.79 4.24
N VAL A 12 21.59 24.68 3.67
CA VAL A 12 20.73 23.51 3.82
C VAL A 12 21.32 22.29 3.12
N GLU A 13 21.80 22.44 1.88
CA GLU A 13 22.46 21.35 1.15
C GLU A 13 23.70 20.82 1.87
N ARG A 14 24.53 21.70 2.44
CA ARG A 14 25.68 21.29 3.27
C ARG A 14 25.25 20.53 4.51
N ALA A 15 24.26 21.04 5.25
CA ALA A 15 23.76 20.37 6.45
C ALA A 15 23.12 18.99 6.15
N ILE A 16 22.49 18.84 4.98
CA ILE A 16 21.95 17.55 4.51
C ILE A 16 23.08 16.60 4.13
N ALA A 17 24.09 17.08 3.38
CA ALA A 17 25.26 16.28 3.01
C ALA A 17 26.04 15.77 4.23
N GLU A 18 26.21 16.62 5.26
CA GLU A 18 26.89 16.26 6.51
C GLU A 18 26.12 15.21 7.32
N LYS A 19 24.79 15.25 7.34
CA LYS A 19 23.95 14.31 8.10
C LYS A 19 23.64 13.01 7.39
N TYR A 20 23.41 13.06 6.08
CA TYR A 20 22.83 11.96 5.28
C TYR A 20 23.71 11.51 4.12
N GLY A 21 24.88 12.14 3.92
CA GLY A 21 25.80 11.86 2.83
C GLY A 21 25.50 12.67 1.57
N THR A 22 26.50 12.74 0.67
CA THR A 22 26.42 13.55 -0.57
C THR A 22 25.36 13.05 -1.54
N GLU A 23 25.01 11.77 -1.49
CA GLU A 23 23.94 11.17 -2.31
C GLU A 23 22.57 11.78 -2.01
N ALA A 24 22.33 12.25 -0.78
CA ALA A 24 21.06 12.83 -0.36
C ALA A 24 20.79 14.23 -0.95
N VAL A 25 21.85 14.90 -1.42
CA VAL A 25 21.77 16.22 -2.07
C VAL A 25 21.69 16.09 -3.59
N ASP A 26 22.11 14.95 -4.14
CA ASP A 26 22.11 14.73 -5.58
C ASP A 26 20.69 14.70 -6.15
N ASN A 27 20.48 15.43 -7.25
CA ASN A 27 19.22 15.38 -7.98
C ASN A 27 19.01 13.97 -8.55
N PRO A 28 17.88 13.29 -8.31
CA PRO A 28 17.61 11.96 -8.84
C PRO A 28 17.77 11.84 -10.37
N LYS A 29 17.58 12.95 -11.10
CA LYS A 29 17.79 13.04 -12.55
C LYS A 29 19.25 12.86 -12.96
N LYS A 30 20.21 13.19 -12.09
CA LYS A 30 21.66 13.04 -12.33
C LYS A 30 22.02 11.59 -12.68
N PHE A 31 21.32 10.64 -12.07
CA PHE A 31 21.55 9.21 -12.29
C PHE A 31 20.76 8.63 -13.47
N TRP A 32 20.04 9.46 -14.23
CA TRP A 32 19.23 9.04 -15.38
C TRP A 32 20.08 8.97 -16.65
N ASN A 33 20.61 7.79 -16.94
CA ASN A 33 21.43 7.52 -18.11
C ASN A 33 20.59 6.95 -19.26
N GLN A 34 21.10 7.04 -20.49
CA GLN A 34 20.45 6.47 -21.69
C GLN A 34 20.12 4.98 -21.54
N GLU A 35 20.93 4.20 -20.83
CA GLU A 35 20.65 2.79 -20.55
C GLU A 35 19.44 2.59 -19.63
N LYS A 36 19.30 3.44 -18.59
CA LYS A 36 18.14 3.39 -17.70
C LYS A 36 16.87 3.82 -18.41
N GLU A 37 16.97 4.80 -19.31
CA GLU A 37 15.86 5.21 -20.15
C GLU A 37 15.38 4.08 -21.06
N LYS A 38 16.31 3.38 -21.74
CA LYS A 38 15.97 2.21 -22.55
C LYS A 38 15.29 1.12 -21.73
N LYS A 39 15.83 0.77 -20.56
CA LYS A 39 15.24 -0.20 -19.63
C LYS A 39 13.84 0.23 -19.17
N HIS A 40 13.66 1.52 -18.87
CA HIS A 40 12.37 2.05 -18.45
C HIS A 40 11.32 1.94 -19.56
N VAL A 41 11.69 2.28 -20.80
CA VAL A 41 10.80 2.13 -21.96
C VAL A 41 10.42 0.66 -22.19
N GLU A 42 11.38 -0.27 -22.03
CA GLU A 42 11.13 -1.70 -22.14
C GLU A 42 10.17 -2.20 -21.04
N GLN A 43 10.38 -1.78 -19.78
CA GLN A 43 9.49 -2.07 -18.67
C GLN A 43 8.07 -1.54 -18.91
N LEU A 44 7.93 -0.33 -19.46
CA LEU A 44 6.63 0.24 -19.80
C LEU A 44 5.93 -0.61 -20.87
N LYS A 45 6.63 -0.98 -21.94
CA LYS A 45 6.07 -1.84 -23.00
C LYS A 45 5.59 -3.17 -22.43
N GLN A 46 6.39 -3.81 -21.59
CA GLN A 46 6.01 -5.07 -20.96
C GLN A 46 4.78 -4.90 -20.06
N PHE A 47 4.74 -3.84 -19.23
CA PHE A 47 3.61 -3.57 -18.36
C PHE A 47 2.29 -3.41 -19.14
N TYR A 48 2.30 -2.67 -20.26
CA TYR A 48 1.10 -2.52 -21.09
C TYR A 48 0.67 -3.82 -21.74
N LYS A 49 1.62 -4.64 -22.21
CA LYS A 49 1.34 -5.97 -22.77
C LYS A 49 0.71 -6.89 -21.71
N ASP A 50 1.30 -6.98 -20.53
CA ASP A 50 0.77 -7.80 -19.42
C ASP A 50 -0.62 -7.33 -18.98
N LYS A 51 -0.85 -6.01 -19.01
CA LYS A 51 -2.16 -5.44 -18.70
C LYS A 51 -3.19 -5.91 -19.72
N GLU A 52 -2.91 -5.78 -21.01
CA GLU A 52 -3.80 -6.20 -22.11
C GLU A 52 -4.13 -7.69 -22.05
N GLU A 53 -3.13 -8.54 -21.82
CA GLU A 53 -3.32 -9.99 -21.64
C GLU A 53 -4.24 -10.30 -20.45
N LYS A 54 -4.09 -9.60 -19.31
CA LYS A 54 -4.99 -9.75 -18.16
C LYS A 54 -6.41 -9.22 -18.39
N GLU A 55 -6.60 -8.24 -19.28
CA GLU A 55 -7.95 -7.77 -19.63
C GLU A 55 -8.69 -8.77 -20.52
N THR A 56 -7.96 -9.45 -21.41
CA THR A 56 -8.51 -10.36 -22.40
C THR A 56 -8.69 -11.78 -21.87
N LYS A 57 -7.92 -12.18 -20.86
CA LYS A 57 -8.01 -13.52 -20.24
C LYS A 57 -9.35 -13.73 -19.53
N LYS A 58 -10.14 -14.65 -20.10
CA LYS A 58 -11.42 -15.12 -19.55
C LYS A 58 -11.26 -16.51 -18.96
N VAL A 59 -11.74 -16.69 -17.73
CA VAL A 59 -11.75 -17.96 -17.00
C VAL A 59 -13.17 -18.50 -17.00
N ARG A 60 -13.34 -19.82 -17.22
CA ARG A 60 -14.64 -20.48 -17.09
C ARG A 60 -14.94 -20.74 -15.61
N LYS A 61 -16.03 -20.17 -15.08
CA LYS A 61 -16.55 -20.45 -13.73
C LYS A 61 -18.04 -20.75 -13.85
N ASN A 62 -18.48 -21.92 -13.36
CA ASN A 62 -19.89 -22.36 -13.35
C ASN A 62 -20.63 -22.15 -14.70
N ASN A 63 -20.03 -22.63 -15.80
CA ASN A 63 -20.54 -22.52 -17.17
C ASN A 63 -20.58 -21.11 -17.80
N PHE A 64 -20.14 -20.06 -17.10
CA PHE A 64 -19.98 -18.71 -17.64
C PHE A 64 -18.50 -18.35 -17.84
N LEU A 65 -18.21 -17.52 -18.84
CA LEU A 65 -16.88 -16.95 -19.09
C LEU A 65 -16.77 -15.58 -18.41
N VAL A 66 -15.98 -15.49 -17.34
CA VAL A 66 -15.77 -14.26 -16.57
C VAL A 66 -14.31 -13.81 -16.76
N SER A 67 -14.06 -12.51 -16.86
CA SER A 67 -12.68 -12.01 -16.92
C SER A 67 -11.98 -12.19 -15.57
N GLU A 68 -10.71 -12.57 -15.61
CA GLU A 68 -9.90 -12.90 -14.41
C GLU A 68 -9.86 -11.74 -13.39
N LYS A 69 -10.00 -10.49 -13.86
CA LYS A 69 -10.03 -9.27 -13.05
C LYS A 69 -11.11 -9.25 -11.96
N PHE A 70 -12.28 -9.85 -12.19
CA PHE A 70 -13.38 -9.82 -11.23
C PHE A 70 -13.27 -10.88 -10.13
N LEU A 71 -12.37 -11.86 -10.29
CA LEU A 71 -12.22 -12.97 -9.35
C LEU A 71 -11.33 -12.64 -8.15
N ASN A 72 -10.55 -11.56 -8.20
CA ASN A 72 -9.56 -11.22 -7.17
C ASN A 72 -10.12 -10.36 -6.02
N ASN A 73 -11.42 -10.06 -6.00
CA ASN A 73 -12.03 -9.19 -4.99
C ASN A 73 -13.04 -9.93 -4.11
N GLU A 74 -12.57 -10.99 -3.44
CA GLU A 74 -13.31 -11.61 -2.34
C GLU A 74 -13.03 -10.85 -1.04
N ASN A 75 -13.48 -9.59 -0.97
CA ASN A 75 -13.46 -8.83 0.29
C ASN A 75 -14.67 -9.25 1.12
N SER A 76 -14.53 -10.30 1.92
CA SER A 76 -15.49 -10.60 2.99
C SER A 76 -15.47 -9.46 4.00
N ARG A 77 -16.44 -8.55 3.89
CA ARG A 77 -16.63 -7.43 4.84
C ARG A 77 -17.28 -7.88 6.15
N GLU A 78 -17.44 -9.18 6.33
CA GLU A 78 -17.99 -9.77 7.53
C GLU A 78 -16.90 -9.85 8.60
N CYS A 79 -17.18 -9.34 9.79
CA CYS A 79 -16.25 -9.45 10.89
C CYS A 79 -16.12 -10.93 11.31
N PRO A 80 -14.91 -11.52 11.35
CA PRO A 80 -14.73 -12.93 11.70
C PRO A 80 -15.05 -13.26 13.18
N VAL A 81 -15.24 -12.24 14.03
CA VAL A 81 -15.53 -12.40 15.46
C VAL A 81 -17.03 -12.42 15.73
N CYS A 82 -17.79 -11.52 15.11
CA CYS A 82 -19.23 -11.37 15.37
C CYS A 82 -20.12 -11.69 14.16
N GLY A 83 -19.55 -11.99 12.99
CA GLY A 83 -20.28 -12.25 11.75
C GLY A 83 -21.02 -11.03 11.18
N LEU A 84 -20.94 -9.87 11.83
CA LEU A 84 -21.62 -8.66 11.37
C LEU A 84 -20.89 -8.06 10.17
N TYR A 85 -21.65 -7.69 9.16
CA TYR A 85 -21.16 -6.97 8.01
C TYR A 85 -20.71 -5.55 8.41
N SER A 86 -19.48 -5.21 8.04
CA SER A 86 -18.82 -3.93 8.29
C SER A 86 -19.39 -2.82 7.40
N PHE A 87 -20.36 -2.05 7.91
CA PHE A 87 -20.94 -0.89 7.22
C PHE A 87 -20.31 0.45 7.61
N HIS A 88 -19.60 0.52 8.74
CA HIS A 88 -19.08 1.79 9.25
C HIS A 88 -17.63 2.02 8.83
N LEU A 89 -17.31 3.25 8.42
CA LEU A 89 -15.93 3.67 8.08
C LEU A 89 -14.93 3.41 9.20
N LYS A 90 -15.38 3.43 10.47
CA LYS A 90 -14.54 3.09 11.62
C LYS A 90 -14.08 1.63 11.54
N ASP A 91 -14.97 0.72 11.15
CA ASP A 91 -14.68 -0.70 11.09
C ASP A 91 -13.61 -1.03 10.05
N ASP A 92 -13.52 -0.28 8.94
CA ASP A 92 -12.50 -0.50 7.89
C ASP A 92 -11.06 -0.41 8.43
N LEU A 93 -10.78 0.56 9.30
CA LEU A 93 -9.47 0.74 9.91
C LEU A 93 -9.09 -0.44 10.83
N TYR A 94 -10.05 -0.90 11.64
CA TYR A 94 -9.81 -2.02 12.57
C TYR A 94 -9.80 -3.37 11.85
N MET A 95 -10.58 -3.54 10.78
CA MET A 95 -10.56 -4.73 9.93
C MET A 95 -9.21 -4.88 9.23
N HIS A 96 -8.62 -3.79 8.74
CA HIS A 96 -7.29 -3.83 8.12
C HIS A 96 -6.18 -4.14 9.14
N LYS A 97 -6.21 -3.52 10.34
CA LYS A 97 -5.13 -3.63 11.32
C LYS A 97 -5.23 -4.86 12.23
N PHE A 98 -6.44 -5.21 12.66
CA PHE A 98 -6.70 -6.21 13.70
C PHE A 98 -7.61 -7.35 13.24
N GLN A 99 -8.10 -7.31 11.99
CA GLN A 99 -9.04 -8.30 11.42
C GLN A 99 -10.33 -8.44 12.24
N CYS A 100 -10.80 -7.35 12.86
CA CYS A 100 -12.08 -7.31 13.57
C CYS A 100 -12.76 -5.95 13.43
N CYS A 101 -14.08 -5.89 13.62
CA CYS A 101 -14.80 -4.62 13.66
C CYS A 101 -14.44 -3.81 14.92
N PHE A 102 -14.81 -2.53 14.93
CA PHE A 102 -14.53 -1.61 16.03
C PHE A 102 -15.14 -2.07 17.36
N LYS A 103 -16.35 -2.63 17.33
CA LYS A 103 -17.01 -3.16 18.54
C LYS A 103 -16.22 -4.31 19.17
N CYS A 104 -15.74 -5.24 18.35
CA CYS A 104 -14.93 -6.36 18.81
C CYS A 104 -13.54 -5.91 19.27
N TYR A 105 -12.98 -4.87 18.63
CA TYR A 105 -11.74 -4.25 19.07
C TYR A 105 -11.87 -3.75 20.52
N ILE A 106 -12.89 -2.96 20.84
CA ILE A 106 -13.13 -2.45 22.21
C ILE A 106 -13.31 -3.61 23.20
N GLN A 107 -14.08 -4.64 22.83
CA GLN A 107 -14.41 -5.73 23.76
C GLN A 107 -13.24 -6.68 24.05
N TYR A 108 -12.37 -6.94 23.07
CA TYR A 108 -11.41 -8.05 23.14
C TYR A 108 -9.94 -7.65 22.91
N VAL A 109 -9.68 -6.55 22.22
CA VAL A 109 -8.32 -6.13 21.81
C VAL A 109 -7.80 -5.00 22.70
N GLU A 110 -8.65 -4.03 23.00
CA GLU A 110 -8.30 -2.89 23.84
C GLU A 110 -7.81 -3.36 25.23
N GLY A 111 -6.56 -3.02 25.57
CA GLY A 111 -5.87 -3.45 26.78
C GLY A 111 -5.34 -4.90 26.80
N ARG A 112 -5.57 -5.68 25.74
CA ARG A 112 -5.16 -7.11 25.63
C ARG A 112 -4.53 -7.43 24.27
N GLU A 113 -3.81 -6.47 23.70
CA GLU A 113 -3.25 -6.57 22.35
C GLU A 113 -2.25 -7.72 22.19
N GLU A 114 -1.44 -8.00 23.21
CA GLU A 114 -0.47 -9.10 23.17
C GLU A 114 -1.16 -10.45 22.98
N ARG A 115 -2.28 -10.67 23.68
CA ARG A 115 -3.12 -11.87 23.53
C ARG A 115 -3.77 -11.95 22.15
N TRP A 116 -4.09 -10.81 21.55
CA TRP A 116 -4.61 -10.77 20.18
C TRP A 116 -3.55 -11.14 19.13
N LYS A 117 -2.30 -10.68 19.36
CA LYS A 117 -1.13 -11.00 18.51
C LYS A 117 -0.73 -12.47 18.58
N THR A 118 -0.91 -13.13 19.73
CA THR A 118 -0.67 -14.58 19.86
C THR A 118 -1.75 -15.44 19.19
N GLY A 119 -2.75 -14.83 18.54
CA GLY A 119 -3.76 -15.54 17.75
C GLY A 119 -5.02 -15.96 18.50
N TRP A 120 -5.21 -15.53 19.75
CA TRP A 120 -6.44 -15.82 20.50
C TRP A 120 -7.64 -15.08 19.91
N ARG A 121 -8.80 -15.74 19.82
CA ARG A 121 -10.07 -15.16 19.35
C ARG A 121 -11.24 -15.64 20.22
N PRO A 122 -12.31 -14.85 20.43
CA PRO A 122 -13.38 -15.18 21.37
C PRO A 122 -14.19 -16.45 21.07
N ASN A 123 -14.24 -16.86 19.80
CA ASN A 123 -14.95 -18.06 19.34
C ASN A 123 -14.00 -19.23 18.99
N LYS A 124 -12.72 -19.16 19.41
CA LYS A 124 -11.71 -20.23 19.29
C LYS A 124 -11.07 -20.53 20.63
#